data_AF-A0A6B2LJZ1-F1
#
_entry.id   AF-A0A6B2LJZ1-F1
#
_cell.length_a   1.000
_cell.length_b   1.000
_cell.length_c   1.000
_cell.angle_alpha   90.00
_cell.angle_beta   90.00
_cell.angle_gamma   90.00
#
_symmetry.space_group_name_H-M   'P 1'
#
loop_
_entity.id
_entity.type
_entity.pdbx_description
1 polymer ?
#
loop_
_entity_poly.entity_id
_entity_poly.type
_entity_poly.pdbx_seq_one_letter_code
_entity_poly.pdbx_strand_id
1 'polypeptide(L)'
;MRQYIPKVTEQHNFTDCGLYLLKYVEQFCISPPTNFESLTALNQSMGPFWVSKVDIVSMRDRIKDAILFNSKEMQAAKSASPPKPVVPKTESSMIRVFNFHTQLSEDSLPPDPTPATQPSLPEKKGSDSKEEMSIDLEEIQV
;
A
#
# COMPACT_ATOMS: atom_id res chain seq x y z
N MET A 1 -3.22 -20.51 -14.92
CA MET A 1 -2.16 -19.84 -14.14
C MET A 1 -2.14 -20.49 -12.76
N ARG A 2 -0.97 -20.87 -12.24
CA ARG A 2 -0.86 -21.36 -10.85
C ARG A 2 -0.85 -20.14 -9.93
N GLN A 3 -1.71 -20.14 -8.92
CA GLN A 3 -1.71 -19.12 -7.87
C GLN A 3 -0.84 -19.61 -6.72
N TYR A 4 0.09 -18.77 -6.25
CA TYR A 4 0.91 -19.05 -5.08
C TYR A 4 0.52 -18.09 -3.95
N ILE A 5 0.27 -18.64 -2.77
CA ILE A 5 0.02 -17.88 -1.55
C ILE A 5 1.15 -18.22 -0.58
N PRO A 6 2.23 -17.41 -0.54
CA PRO A 6 3.36 -17.67 0.35
C PRO A 6 2.96 -17.50 1.82
N LYS A 7 3.60 -18.29 2.68
CA LYS A 7 3.46 -18.21 4.14
C LYS A 7 4.35 -17.10 4.69
N VAL A 8 3.84 -15.88 4.64
CA VAL A 8 4.47 -14.69 5.25
C VAL A 8 4.03 -14.53 6.71
N THR A 9 4.65 -13.59 7.42
CA THR A 9 4.34 -13.27 8.82
C THR A 9 2.89 -12.83 9.00
N GLU A 10 2.06 -13.63 9.67
CA GLU A 10 0.64 -13.29 9.84
C GLU A 10 0.38 -12.21 10.90
N GLN A 11 -0.65 -11.39 10.65
CA GLN A 11 -1.18 -10.41 11.59
C GLN A 11 -2.10 -11.07 12.62
N HIS A 12 -2.05 -10.58 13.85
CA HIS A 12 -2.89 -11.05 14.97
C HIS A 12 -3.98 -10.05 15.39
N ASN A 13 -4.15 -8.97 14.63
CA ASN A 13 -5.17 -7.94 14.89
C ASN A 13 -5.89 -7.54 13.59
N PHE A 14 -7.00 -6.83 13.73
CA PHE A 14 -7.87 -6.44 12.61
C PHE A 14 -7.52 -5.07 12.01
N THR A 15 -6.57 -4.32 12.58
CA THR A 15 -6.35 -2.90 12.29
C THR A 15 -5.01 -2.59 11.63
N ASP A 16 -4.07 -3.53 11.64
CA ASP A 16 -2.69 -3.31 11.16
C ASP A 16 -2.43 -3.93 9.79
N CYS A 17 -3.45 -4.41 9.08
CA CYS A 17 -3.27 -5.03 7.76
C CYS A 17 -2.50 -4.13 6.78
N GLY A 18 -2.73 -2.81 6.84
CA GLY A 18 -1.99 -1.82 6.06
C GLY A 18 -0.51 -1.69 6.47
N LEU A 19 -0.19 -1.84 7.76
CA LEU A 19 1.21 -1.83 8.23
C LEU A 19 1.97 -3.07 7.75
N TYR A 20 1.33 -4.24 7.84
CA TYR A 20 1.90 -5.48 7.31
C TYR A 20 2.12 -5.37 5.79
N LEU A 21 1.16 -4.82 5.04
CA LEU A 21 1.30 -4.58 3.62
C LEU A 21 2.50 -3.68 3.30
N LEU A 22 2.63 -2.54 3.97
CA LEU A 22 3.77 -1.63 3.78
C LEU A 22 5.09 -2.32 4.09
N LYS A 23 5.12 -3.16 5.14
CA LYS A 23 6.32 -3.90 5.52
C LYS A 23 6.69 -4.99 4.51
N TYR A 24 5.72 -5.66 3.91
CA TYR A 24 5.98 -6.60 2.81
C TYR A 24 6.57 -5.89 1.59
N VAL A 25 6.03 -4.72 1.24
CA VAL A 25 6.55 -3.92 0.13
C VAL A 25 7.97 -3.44 0.44
N GLU A 26 8.22 -2.93 1.65
CA GLU A 26 9.56 -2.53 2.09
C GLU A 26 10.55 -3.69 1.95
N GLN A 27 10.22 -4.88 2.49
CA GLN A 27 11.11 -6.04 2.40
C GLN A 27 11.27 -6.57 0.99
N PHE A 28 10.24 -6.51 0.17
CA PHE A 28 10.33 -6.87 -1.25
C PHE A 28 11.30 -5.95 -1.99
N CYS A 29 11.30 -4.65 -1.69
CA CYS A 29 12.23 -3.69 -2.28
C CYS A 29 13.67 -3.88 -1.79
N ILE A 30 13.87 -4.31 -0.54
CA ILE A 30 15.20 -4.56 0.03
C ILE A 30 15.79 -5.88 -0.46
N SER A 31 15.00 -6.95 -0.41
CA SER A 31 15.42 -8.31 -0.72
C SER A 31 14.27 -9.08 -1.39
N PRO A 32 14.04 -8.86 -2.70
CA PRO A 32 12.98 -9.54 -3.42
C PRO A 32 13.23 -11.06 -3.49
N PRO A 33 12.18 -11.89 -3.44
CA PRO A 33 12.31 -13.32 -3.69
C PRO A 33 12.82 -13.56 -5.12
N THR A 34 13.77 -14.49 -5.27
CA THR A 34 14.41 -14.79 -6.56
C THR A 34 13.94 -16.11 -7.17
N ASN A 35 13.28 -16.97 -6.38
CA ASN A 35 12.85 -18.30 -6.81
C ASN A 35 11.34 -18.47 -6.70
N PHE A 36 10.67 -18.59 -7.85
CA PHE A 36 9.22 -18.73 -8.00
C PHE A 36 8.80 -20.09 -8.59
N GLU A 37 9.73 -21.05 -8.69
CA GLU A 37 9.50 -22.36 -9.33
C GLU A 37 8.49 -23.22 -8.55
N SER A 38 8.43 -23.04 -7.22
CA SER A 38 7.51 -23.77 -6.36
C SER A 38 7.12 -22.94 -5.13
N LEU A 39 5.98 -23.30 -4.54
CA LEU A 39 5.53 -22.72 -3.26
C LEU A 39 6.55 -22.95 -2.14
N THR A 40 7.24 -24.10 -2.15
CA THR A 40 8.28 -24.43 -1.17
C THR A 40 9.45 -23.47 -1.26
N ALA A 41 9.94 -23.20 -2.48
CA ALA A 41 11.02 -22.24 -2.69
C ALA A 41 10.61 -20.82 -2.28
N LEU A 42 9.38 -20.43 -2.61
CA LEU A 42 8.86 -19.12 -2.22
C LEU A 42 8.77 -18.98 -0.69
N ASN A 43 8.26 -20.01 0.00
CA ASN A 43 8.19 -20.04 1.47
C ASN A 43 9.56 -20.04 2.16
N GLN A 44 10.59 -20.61 1.53
CA GLN A 44 11.96 -20.51 2.04
C GLN A 44 12.48 -19.06 1.97
N SER A 45 12.12 -18.33 0.91
CA SER A 45 12.55 -16.93 0.73
C SER A 45 11.72 -15.91 1.53
N MET A 46 10.40 -16.09 1.61
CA MET A 46 9.44 -15.14 2.18
C MET A 46 8.77 -15.66 3.47
N GLY A 47 9.36 -16.66 4.12
CA GLY A 47 8.76 -17.37 5.24
C GLY A 47 8.35 -16.51 6.45
N PRO A 48 7.95 -17.14 7.57
CA PRO A 48 7.42 -16.42 8.74
C PRO A 48 8.41 -15.42 9.38
N PHE A 49 9.70 -15.53 9.06
CA PHE A 49 10.78 -14.65 9.53
C PHE A 49 11.18 -13.56 8.53
N TRP A 50 10.53 -13.49 7.37
CA TRP A 50 10.81 -12.48 6.34
C TRP A 50 10.50 -11.05 6.83
N VAL A 51 9.55 -10.93 7.76
CA VAL A 51 9.22 -9.70 8.45
C VAL A 51 9.31 -9.86 9.97
N SER A 52 10.02 -8.94 10.62
CA SER A 52 10.04 -8.81 12.08
C SER A 52 8.74 -8.19 12.59
N LYS A 53 8.03 -8.88 13.49
CA LYS A 53 6.84 -8.34 14.17
C LYS A 53 7.15 -7.15 15.07
N VAL A 54 8.35 -7.14 15.65
CA VAL A 54 8.81 -6.05 16.53
C VAL A 54 8.86 -4.74 15.76
N ASP A 55 9.28 -4.79 14.50
CA ASP A 55 9.36 -3.60 13.64
C ASP A 55 7.97 -2.99 13.43
N ILE A 56 6.96 -3.84 13.17
CA ILE A 56 5.59 -3.43 12.84
C ILE A 56 4.96 -2.58 13.93
N VAL A 57 5.21 -2.91 15.21
CA VAL A 57 4.68 -2.17 16.36
C VAL A 57 5.10 -0.69 16.33
N SER A 58 6.35 -0.42 15.92
CA SER A 58 6.89 0.94 15.82
C SER A 58 6.57 1.66 14.50
N MET A 59 6.05 0.95 13.49
CA MET A 59 5.86 1.52 12.14
C MET A 59 4.84 2.65 12.14
N ARG A 60 3.79 2.56 12.95
CA ARG A 60 2.75 3.59 13.02
C ARG A 60 3.34 4.94 13.43
N ASP A 61 4.19 4.95 14.46
CA ASP A 61 4.85 6.17 14.93
C ASP A 61 5.87 6.66 13.91
N ARG A 62 6.68 5.77 13.33
CA ARG A 62 7.65 6.13 12.27
C ARG A 62 6.98 6.78 11.05
N ILE A 63 5.84 6.25 10.60
CA ILE A 63 5.08 6.81 9.48
C ILE A 63 4.55 8.20 9.85
N LYS A 64 3.99 8.35 11.05
CA LYS A 64 3.50 9.63 11.55
C LYS A 64 4.61 10.68 11.60
N ASP A 65 5.77 10.32 12.14
CA ASP A 65 6.93 11.21 12.23
C ASP A 65 7.45 11.61 10.84
N ALA A 66 7.52 10.66 9.90
CA ALA A 66 7.91 10.93 8.53
C ALA A 66 6.94 11.90 7.82
N ILE A 67 5.63 11.74 8.02
CA ILE A 67 4.62 12.66 7.46
C ILE A 67 4.78 14.06 8.06
N LEU A 68 4.97 14.17 9.37
CA LEU A 68 5.15 15.46 10.05
C LEU A 68 6.44 16.17 9.59
N PHE A 69 7.54 15.41 9.44
CA PHE A 69 8.79 15.91 8.91
C PHE A 69 8.62 16.45 7.48
N ASN A 70 8.09 15.64 6.57
CA ASN A 70 7.90 16.02 5.17
C ASN A 70 6.96 17.22 5.02
N SER A 71 5.91 17.32 5.84
CA SER A 71 4.98 18.45 5.82
C SER A 71 5.67 19.77 6.17
N LYS A 72 6.56 19.77 7.17
CA LYS A 72 7.34 20.97 7.56
C LYS A 72 8.30 21.38 6.45
N GLU A 73 9.02 20.43 5.86
CA GLU A 73 9.93 20.67 4.73
C GLU A 73 9.18 21.30 3.54
N MET A 74 8.00 20.75 3.19
CA MET A 74 7.17 21.28 2.11
C MET A 74 6.63 22.69 2.39
N GLN A 75 6.33 23.02 3.65
CA GLN A 75 5.91 24.38 4.03
C GLN A 75 7.06 25.37 3.95
N ALA A 76 8.25 24.99 4.42
CA ALA A 76 9.46 25.81 4.33
C ALA A 76 9.85 26.08 2.87
N ALA A 77 9.76 25.07 2.00
CA ALA A 77 10.01 25.21 0.57
C ALA A 77 8.99 26.13 -0.13
N LYS A 78 7.74 26.17 0.35
CA LYS A 78 6.70 27.09 -0.18
C LYS A 78 6.88 28.53 0.29
N SER A 79 7.39 28.75 1.51
CA SER A 79 7.64 30.09 2.04
C SER A 79 8.98 30.66 1.56
N ALA A 80 9.95 29.81 1.24
CA ALA A 80 11.14 30.16 0.50
C ALA A 80 10.77 30.40 -0.98
N SER A 81 10.24 31.58 -1.29
CA SER A 81 10.02 32.00 -2.68
C SER A 81 11.29 31.74 -3.50
N PRO A 82 11.20 31.24 -4.75
CA PRO A 82 12.37 31.14 -5.61
C PRO A 82 13.05 32.51 -5.66
N PRO A 83 14.40 32.58 -5.64
CA PRO A 83 15.09 33.85 -5.78
C PRO A 83 14.51 34.53 -7.01
N LYS A 84 13.95 35.75 -6.82
CA LYS A 84 13.47 36.57 -7.93
C LYS A 84 14.56 36.48 -9.00
N PRO A 85 14.24 36.04 -10.23
CA PRO A 85 15.24 36.04 -11.28
C PRO A 85 15.75 37.46 -11.33
N VAL A 86 17.02 37.63 -10.96
CA VAL A 86 17.73 38.88 -11.19
C VAL A 86 17.79 38.93 -12.70
N VAL A 87 16.80 39.59 -13.32
CA VAL A 87 16.75 39.79 -14.76
C VAL A 87 18.06 40.50 -15.08
N PRO A 88 19.03 39.84 -15.73
CA PRO A 88 20.20 40.54 -16.21
C PRO A 88 19.66 41.57 -17.19
N LYS A 89 19.98 42.85 -16.98
CA LYS A 89 19.81 43.87 -18.01
C LYS A 89 20.82 43.56 -19.12
N THR A 90 20.54 42.54 -19.92
CA THR A 90 21.29 42.25 -21.14
C THR A 90 20.54 42.89 -22.29
N GLU A 91 21.27 43.78 -22.96
CA GLU A 91 20.85 44.42 -24.19
C GLU A 91 20.36 43.39 -25.21
N SER A 92 19.36 43.85 -25.95
CA SER A 92 18.70 43.20 -27.07
C SER A 92 19.64 42.33 -27.91
N SER A 93 19.47 41.01 -27.82
CA SER A 93 19.77 40.13 -28.95
C SER A 93 18.73 39.02 -29.01
N MET A 94 18.17 38.84 -30.21
CA MET A 94 17.08 37.95 -30.53
C MET A 94 17.31 36.52 -30.02
N ILE A 95 16.49 36.07 -29.08
CA ILE A 95 16.27 34.64 -28.83
C ILE A 95 14.88 34.29 -29.36
N ARG A 96 14.84 33.46 -30.40
CA ARG A 96 13.61 32.89 -30.94
C ARG A 96 13.00 31.96 -29.89
N VAL A 97 11.88 32.39 -29.32
CA VAL A 97 11.03 31.53 -28.48
C VAL A 97 10.32 30.54 -29.39
N PHE A 98 10.67 29.25 -29.29
CA PHE A 98 9.84 28.17 -29.81
C PHE A 98 8.65 27.99 -28.86
N ASN A 99 7.49 28.53 -29.27
CA ASN A 99 6.21 28.22 -28.66
C ASN A 99 5.82 26.79 -29.02
N PHE A 100 5.98 25.82 -28.10
CA PHE A 100 5.22 24.58 -28.16
C PHE A 100 3.86 24.83 -27.49
N HIS A 101 2.90 25.24 -28.30
CA HIS A 101 1.49 25.27 -27.90
C HIS A 101 0.91 23.88 -28.14
N THR A 102 1.08 22.97 -27.18
CA THR A 102 0.36 21.70 -27.20
C THR A 102 -1.05 21.98 -26.69
N GLN A 103 -1.99 22.19 -27.62
CA GLN A 103 -3.41 22.19 -27.30
C GLN A 103 -3.81 20.76 -26.89
N LEU A 104 -4.01 20.53 -25.59
CA LEU A 104 -4.84 19.42 -25.14
C LEU A 104 -6.29 19.89 -25.20
N SER A 105 -6.98 19.50 -26.26
CA SER A 105 -8.43 19.59 -26.37
C SER A 105 -9.06 18.73 -25.28
N GLU A 106 -9.71 19.37 -24.31
CA GLU A 106 -10.73 18.75 -23.46
C GLU A 106 -11.97 18.50 -24.32
N ASP A 107 -12.11 17.31 -24.89
CA ASP A 107 -13.39 16.85 -25.41
C ASP A 107 -13.45 15.32 -25.36
N SER A 108 -14.23 14.84 -24.37
CA SER A 108 -14.97 13.56 -24.31
C SER A 108 -14.85 12.89 -22.93
N LEU A 109 -15.58 13.42 -21.95
CA LEU A 109 -16.01 12.64 -20.79
C LEU A 109 -16.99 11.56 -21.28
N PRO A 110 -16.76 10.26 -21.00
CA PRO A 110 -17.79 9.25 -21.22
C PRO A 110 -18.95 9.48 -20.24
N PRO A 111 -20.21 9.25 -20.68
CA PRO A 111 -21.37 9.42 -19.81
C PRO A 111 -21.37 8.41 -18.65
N ASP A 112 -21.82 8.92 -17.51
CA ASP A 112 -22.07 8.22 -16.25
C ASP A 112 -22.82 6.88 -16.46
N PRO A 113 -22.35 5.75 -15.88
CA PRO A 113 -23.16 4.54 -15.86
C PRO A 113 -24.34 4.73 -14.89
N THR A 114 -25.53 4.78 -15.47
CA THR A 114 -26.84 4.72 -14.78
C THR A 114 -26.87 3.60 -13.72
N PRO A 115 -27.53 3.81 -12.55
CA PRO A 115 -27.53 2.84 -11.45
C PRO A 115 -28.20 1.53 -11.88
N ALA A 116 -27.42 0.44 -11.87
CA ALA A 116 -27.95 -0.90 -12.05
C ALA A 116 -28.91 -1.25 -10.90
N THR A 117 -30.16 -1.52 -11.27
CA THR A 117 -31.20 -2.13 -10.46
C THR A 117 -30.66 -3.33 -9.68
N GLN A 118 -30.75 -3.28 -8.36
CA GLN A 118 -30.46 -4.42 -7.49
C GLN A 118 -31.40 -5.60 -7.82
N PRO A 119 -30.87 -6.79 -8.11
CA PRO A 119 -31.66 -8.01 -8.01
C PRO A 119 -31.74 -8.39 -6.52
N SER A 120 -32.96 -8.36 -5.98
CA SER A 120 -33.32 -8.92 -4.68
C SER A 120 -32.89 -10.38 -4.58
N LEU A 121 -32.04 -10.71 -3.61
CA LEU A 121 -31.79 -12.09 -3.20
C LEU A 121 -32.96 -12.62 -2.35
N PRO A 122 -33.45 -13.84 -2.59
CA PRO A 122 -34.45 -14.46 -1.74
C PRO A 122 -33.86 -14.90 -0.39
N GLU A 123 -34.59 -14.59 0.68
CA GLU A 123 -34.37 -15.10 2.04
C GLU A 123 -34.30 -16.63 2.04
N LYS A 124 -33.20 -17.20 2.54
CA LYS A 124 -33.17 -18.60 2.99
C LYS A 124 -33.22 -18.65 4.51
N LYS A 125 -34.38 -19.08 5.01
CA LYS A 125 -34.57 -19.77 6.28
C LYS A 125 -33.86 -21.13 6.27
N GLY A 126 -33.42 -21.57 7.45
CA GLY A 126 -32.99 -22.94 7.77
C GLY A 126 -31.63 -22.92 8.47
N SER A 127 -31.58 -23.13 9.80
CA SER A 127 -31.45 -24.46 10.45
C SER A 127 -30.11 -25.10 10.09
N ASP A 128 -29.26 -25.60 10.98
CA ASP A 128 -29.42 -26.15 12.32
C ASP A 128 -27.99 -26.46 12.83
N SER A 129 -27.85 -26.68 14.13
CA SER A 129 -26.82 -27.48 14.82
C SER A 129 -25.33 -27.27 14.51
N LYS A 130 -24.60 -26.77 15.52
CA LYS A 130 -23.22 -27.22 15.78
C LYS A 130 -23.09 -27.71 17.21
N GLU A 131 -22.82 -29.00 17.26
CA GLU A 131 -22.37 -29.80 18.39
C GLU A 131 -21.21 -29.11 19.12
N GLU A 132 -21.36 -28.95 20.45
CA GLU A 132 -20.23 -28.69 21.32
C GLU A 132 -19.44 -30.00 21.49
N MET A 133 -18.24 -30.04 20.93
CA MET A 133 -17.31 -31.14 21.13
C MET A 133 -16.44 -30.82 22.35
N SER A 134 -16.71 -31.53 23.44
CA SER A 134 -15.93 -31.54 24.68
C SER A 134 -14.48 -31.93 24.40
N ILE A 135 -13.53 -31.20 24.96
CA ILE A 135 -12.11 -31.57 24.92
C ILE A 135 -11.73 -31.92 26.36
N ASP A 136 -11.47 -33.21 26.60
CA ASP A 136 -10.93 -33.72 27.85
C ASP A 136 -9.52 -33.18 28.09
N LEU A 137 -9.32 -32.50 29.23
CA LEU A 137 -8.00 -32.22 29.77
C LEU A 137 -7.53 -33.44 30.56
N GLU A 138 -6.82 -34.34 29.89
CA GLU A 138 -5.93 -35.29 30.57
C GLU A 138 -4.67 -34.55 31.06
N GLU A 139 -4.67 -34.30 32.37
CA GLU A 139 -3.64 -34.79 33.30
C GLU A 139 -2.16 -34.54 32.91
N ILE A 140 -1.65 -33.36 33.27
CA ILE A 140 -0.20 -33.17 33.47
C ILE A 140 0.09 -33.45 34.95
N GLN A 141 0.68 -34.62 35.21
CA GLN A 141 1.22 -35.00 36.51
C GLN A 141 2.36 -34.05 36.93
N VAL A 142 2.35 -33.68 38.21
CA VAL A 142 3.43 -32.95 38.93
C VAL A 142 4.45 -33.94 39.46
#